data_AF-A0A927N019-F1
#
_entry.id   AF-A0A927N019-F1
#
_cell.length_a   1.000
_cell.length_b   1.000
_cell.length_c   1.000
_cell.angle_alpha   90.00
_cell.angle_beta   90.00
_cell.angle_gamma   90.00
#
_symmetry.space_group_name_H-M   'P 1'
#
loop_
_entity.id
_entity.type
_entity.pdbx_description
1 polymer ?
#
loop_
_entity_poly.entity_id
_entity_poly.type
_entity_poly.pdbx_seq_one_letter_code
_entity_poly.pdbx_strand_id
1 'polypeptide(L)'
;MATKTRAALESDAVRILRGLRSLGEGDRERRTMLMRDLSETLVNLREHFLTKDGTPDWAGRAWAYRRLVRDLYGEAGIPPEDATPLQAASRYHIGNILRERLKPEELEDLGLGPGPRERVRAAHEERSNLLATLKGDGENPEVIRAFSVAFTLLERVSDEAVAELRGADRRAARTLLRKIAERAEQLRTL
;
A
#
# COMPACT_ATOMS: atom_id res chain seq x y z
N MET A 1 3.26 -19.74 18.81
CA MET A 1 4.61 -19.25 19.14
C MET A 1 4.57 -18.76 20.58
N ALA A 2 5.59 -19.01 21.40
CA ALA A 2 5.62 -18.45 22.75
C ALA A 2 5.70 -16.92 22.64
N THR A 3 4.66 -16.20 23.06
CA THR A 3 4.63 -14.74 23.07
C THR A 3 5.74 -14.27 24.01
N LYS A 4 6.70 -13.50 23.48
CA LYS A 4 7.73 -12.85 24.29
C LYS A 4 7.06 -12.10 25.44
N THR A 5 7.70 -12.08 26.61
CA THR A 5 7.17 -11.29 27.72
C THR A 5 7.18 -9.81 27.35
N ARG A 6 6.25 -9.05 27.94
CA ARG A 6 6.19 -7.59 27.74
C ARG A 6 7.53 -6.90 28.02
N ALA A 7 8.19 -7.26 29.12
CA ALA A 7 9.50 -6.69 29.48
C ALA A 7 10.59 -6.99 28.43
N ALA A 8 10.58 -8.18 27.83
CA ALA A 8 11.52 -8.52 26.76
C ALA A 8 11.25 -7.68 25.50
N LEU A 9 9.99 -7.46 25.14
CA LEU A 9 9.61 -6.61 24.01
C LEU A 9 9.95 -5.13 24.24
N GLU A 10 9.78 -4.62 25.46
CA GLU A 10 10.18 -3.26 25.84
C GLU A 10 11.70 -3.08 25.68
N SER A 11 12.50 -4.03 26.20
CA SER A 11 13.96 -4.03 26.05
C SER A 11 14.41 -4.10 24.58
N ASP A 12 13.76 -4.96 23.78
CA ASP A 12 14.02 -5.06 22.35
C ASP A 12 13.71 -3.74 21.62
N ALA A 13 12.58 -3.09 21.93
CA ALA A 13 12.21 -1.82 21.33
C ALA A 13 13.24 -0.72 21.63
N VAL A 14 13.68 -0.59 22.89
CA VAL A 14 14.71 0.39 23.29
C VAL A 14 16.03 0.11 22.57
N ARG A 15 16.45 -1.14 22.48
CA ARG A 15 17.67 -1.55 21.75
C ARG A 15 17.59 -1.17 20.27
N ILE A 16 16.46 -1.44 19.62
CA ILE A 16 16.24 -1.12 18.19
C ILE A 16 16.24 0.40 17.97
N LEU A 17 15.55 1.15 18.83
CA LEU A 17 15.51 2.62 18.79
C LEU A 17 16.89 3.26 18.96
N ARG A 18 17.70 2.74 19.90
CA ARG A 18 19.11 3.16 20.05
C ARG A 18 19.92 2.87 18.79
N GLY A 19 19.70 1.70 18.17
CA GLY A 19 20.30 1.36 16.89
C GLY A 19 19.92 2.33 15.79
N LEU A 20 18.63 2.69 15.66
CA LEU A 20 18.15 3.67 14.68
C LEU A 20 18.79 5.04 14.89
N ARG A 21 18.93 5.48 16.15
CA ARG A 21 19.58 6.75 16.51
C ARG A 21 21.06 6.78 16.15
N SER A 22 21.77 5.65 16.29
CA SER A 22 23.21 5.58 16.01
C SER A 22 23.54 5.42 14.53
N LEU A 23 22.56 5.24 13.64
CA LEU A 23 22.80 5.08 12.20
C LEU A 23 23.21 6.40 11.56
N GLY A 24 24.36 6.41 10.88
CA GLY A 24 24.80 7.52 10.05
C GLY A 24 24.01 7.67 8.75
N GLU A 25 24.24 8.80 8.06
CA GLU A 25 23.71 9.07 6.73
C GLU A 25 24.38 8.17 5.69
N GLY A 26 23.77 7.02 5.40
CA GLY A 26 24.30 6.09 4.38
C GLY A 26 23.71 4.69 4.51
N ASP A 27 23.33 4.30 5.72
CA ASP A 27 22.88 2.93 6.01
C ASP A 27 21.36 2.76 5.85
N ARG A 28 20.88 2.99 4.62
CA ARG A 28 19.44 2.92 4.29
C ARG A 28 18.85 1.52 4.47
N GLU A 29 19.63 0.49 4.15
CA GLU A 29 19.18 -0.89 4.28
C GLU A 29 19.02 -1.28 5.74
N ARG A 30 20.02 -1.01 6.59
CA ARG A 30 19.91 -1.28 8.03
C ARG A 30 18.81 -0.48 8.69
N ARG A 31 18.64 0.79 8.30
CA ARG A 31 17.53 1.61 8.76
C ARG A 31 16.19 0.95 8.45
N THR A 32 16.03 0.43 7.23
CA THR A 32 14.81 -0.27 6.82
C THR A 32 14.58 -1.54 7.64
N MET A 33 15.62 -2.33 7.89
CA MET A 33 15.54 -3.53 8.74
C MET A 33 15.12 -3.19 10.17
N LEU A 34 15.80 -2.24 10.81
CA LEU A 34 15.46 -1.82 12.17
C LEU A 34 14.06 -1.21 12.27
N MET A 35 13.59 -0.51 11.25
CA MET A 35 12.21 -0.02 11.20
C MET A 35 11.18 -1.14 11.15
N ARG A 36 11.46 -2.22 10.43
CA ARG A 36 10.60 -3.42 10.42
C ARG A 36 10.61 -4.09 11.78
N ASP A 37 11.79 -4.32 12.35
CA ASP A 37 11.95 -4.95 13.67
C ASP A 37 11.23 -4.15 14.77
N LEU A 38 11.36 -2.82 14.74
CA LEU A 38 10.65 -1.92 15.65
C LEU A 38 9.15 -2.08 15.47
N SER A 39 8.67 -2.06 14.24
CA SER A 39 7.23 -2.14 13.93
C SER A 39 6.62 -3.46 14.37
N GLU A 40 7.34 -4.57 14.18
CA GLU A 40 6.92 -5.88 14.67
C GLU A 40 6.89 -5.94 16.19
N THR A 41 7.93 -5.41 16.85
CA THR A 41 7.99 -5.33 18.31
C THR A 41 6.84 -4.49 18.87
N LEU A 42 6.52 -3.36 18.22
CA LEU A 42 5.41 -2.49 18.61
C LEU A 42 4.03 -3.12 18.39
N VAL A 43 3.86 -3.98 17.38
CA VAL A 43 2.63 -4.76 17.17
C VAL A 43 2.52 -5.86 18.21
N ASN A 44 3.60 -6.60 18.49
CA ASN A 44 3.62 -7.62 19.56
C ASN A 44 3.28 -7.01 20.92
N LEU A 45 3.75 -5.79 21.21
CA LEU A 45 3.39 -5.10 22.45
C LEU A 45 1.87 -4.87 22.58
N ARG A 46 1.13 -4.70 21.47
CA ARG A 46 -0.33 -4.49 21.50
C ARG A 46 -1.09 -5.69 22.05
N GLU A 47 -0.53 -6.90 21.95
CA GLU A 47 -1.11 -8.12 22.56
C GLU A 47 -1.23 -8.03 24.08
N HIS A 48 -0.42 -7.18 24.72
CA HIS A 48 -0.46 -6.96 26.17
C HIS A 48 -1.38 -5.82 26.61
N PHE A 49 -2.07 -5.16 25.68
CA PHE A 49 -3.03 -4.09 25.96
C PHE A 49 -4.38 -4.51 25.43
N LEU A 50 -5.36 -4.67 26.30
CA LEU A 50 -6.69 -5.15 25.92
C LEU A 50 -7.68 -3.99 25.75
N THR A 51 -8.59 -4.16 24.80
CA THR A 51 -9.79 -3.33 24.64
C THR A 51 -10.82 -3.69 25.72
N LYS A 52 -11.95 -2.98 25.73
CA LYS A 52 -13.07 -3.30 26.65
C LYS A 52 -13.64 -4.70 26.42
N ASP A 53 -13.53 -5.20 25.19
CA ASP A 53 -14.06 -6.49 24.78
C ASP A 53 -13.06 -7.64 25.03
N GLY A 54 -11.93 -7.36 25.68
CA GLY A 54 -10.91 -8.34 26.03
C GLY A 54 -9.99 -8.75 24.87
N THR A 55 -10.13 -8.11 23.70
CA THR A 55 -9.26 -8.34 22.54
C THR A 55 -8.01 -7.46 22.61
N PRO A 56 -6.88 -7.86 21.99
CA PRO A 56 -5.74 -6.97 21.84
C PRO A 56 -6.09 -5.64 21.16
N ASP A 57 -5.52 -4.54 21.63
CA ASP A 57 -5.64 -3.21 21.03
C ASP A 57 -4.79 -3.11 19.76
N TRP A 58 -5.20 -3.85 18.73
CA TRP A 58 -4.53 -3.89 17.43
C TRP A 58 -4.45 -2.51 16.76
N ALA A 59 -5.35 -1.59 17.08
CA ALA A 59 -5.33 -0.21 16.58
C ALA A 59 -4.33 0.69 17.34
N GLY A 60 -3.81 0.27 18.49
CA GLY A 60 -2.89 1.06 19.32
C GLY A 60 -3.51 2.32 19.90
N ARG A 61 -4.82 2.31 20.19
CA ARG A 61 -5.58 3.46 20.71
C ARG A 61 -5.52 3.57 22.23
N ALA A 62 -5.25 2.47 22.93
CA ALA A 62 -5.19 2.38 24.37
C ALA A 62 -4.21 3.41 24.94
N TRP A 63 -4.67 4.18 25.93
CA TRP A 63 -3.83 5.20 26.56
C TRP A 63 -2.57 4.60 27.18
N ALA A 64 -2.68 3.44 27.81
CA ALA A 64 -1.55 2.76 28.43
C ALA A 64 -0.48 2.34 27.39
N TYR A 65 -0.91 1.86 26.22
CA TYR A 65 0.00 1.55 25.11
C TYR A 65 0.69 2.83 24.60
N ARG A 66 -0.06 3.90 24.33
CA ARG A 66 0.51 5.16 23.83
C ARG A 66 1.50 5.79 24.82
N ARG A 67 1.21 5.71 26.12
CA ARG A 67 2.12 6.11 27.18
C ARG A 67 3.40 5.27 27.16
N LEU A 68 3.28 3.94 27.13
CA LEU A 68 4.43 3.05 27.05
C LEU A 68 5.32 3.40 25.85
N VAL A 69 4.73 3.52 24.65
CA VAL A 69 5.50 3.85 23.44
C VAL A 69 6.27 5.16 23.59
N ARG A 70 5.65 6.21 24.15
CA ARG A 70 6.36 7.46 24.42
C ARG A 70 7.54 7.25 25.38
N ASP A 71 7.32 6.48 26.44
CA ASP A 71 8.35 6.23 27.46
C ASP A 71 9.53 5.43 26.86
N LEU A 72 9.27 4.49 25.94
CA LEU A 72 10.32 3.75 25.19
C LEU A 72 11.21 4.66 24.32
N TYR A 73 10.61 5.64 23.62
CA TYR A 73 11.36 6.62 22.84
C TYR A 73 12.21 7.52 23.74
N GLY A 74 11.66 7.93 24.89
CA GLY A 74 12.40 8.70 25.91
C GLY A 74 13.59 7.91 26.47
N GLU A 75 13.40 6.64 26.81
CA GLU A 75 14.47 5.76 27.33
C GLU A 75 15.58 5.47 26.29
N ALA A 76 15.21 5.45 25.01
CA ALA A 76 16.18 5.37 23.92
C ALA A 76 16.97 6.68 23.71
N GLY A 77 16.57 7.76 24.39
CA GLY A 77 17.14 9.09 24.25
C GLY A 77 16.83 9.72 22.88
N ILE A 78 15.65 9.43 22.33
CA ILE A 78 15.16 10.05 21.09
C ILE A 78 14.38 11.32 21.46
N PRO A 79 14.81 12.50 21.01
CA PRO A 79 14.09 13.75 21.22
C PRO A 79 12.68 13.73 20.58
N PRO A 80 11.69 14.46 21.13
CA PRO A 80 10.34 14.53 20.57
C PRO A 80 10.27 14.90 19.08
N GLU A 81 11.14 15.79 18.63
CA GLU A 81 11.29 16.24 17.25
C GLU A 81 11.71 15.10 16.29
N ASP A 82 12.56 14.20 16.76
CA ASP A 82 13.05 13.03 16.00
C ASP A 82 12.09 11.84 16.11
N ALA A 83 11.29 11.78 17.18
CA ALA A 83 10.32 10.70 17.39
C ALA A 83 9.21 10.72 16.33
N THR A 84 8.77 11.90 15.89
CA THR A 84 7.63 12.03 14.97
C THR A 84 7.94 11.45 13.57
N PRO A 85 9.09 11.76 12.92
CA PRO A 85 9.48 11.10 11.68
C PRO A 85 9.63 9.58 11.81
N LEU A 86 10.21 9.09 12.91
CA LEU A 86 10.37 7.65 13.14
C LEU A 86 9.03 6.94 13.31
N GLN A 87 8.10 7.54 14.07
CA GLN A 87 6.74 7.04 14.21
C GLN A 87 5.97 7.08 12.89
N ALA A 88 6.19 8.09 12.04
CA ALA A 88 5.57 8.15 10.73
C ALA A 88 6.08 7.01 9.82
N ALA A 89 7.39 6.75 9.83
CA ALA A 89 7.98 5.67 9.06
C ALA A 89 7.52 4.27 9.54
N SER A 90 7.39 4.07 10.86
CA SER A 90 6.94 2.79 11.41
C SER A 90 5.48 2.45 11.05
N ARG A 91 4.60 3.45 10.90
CA ARG A 91 3.18 3.22 10.52
C ARG A 91 3.01 2.42 9.23
N TYR A 92 3.89 2.63 8.24
CA TYR A 92 3.87 1.86 6.99
C TYR A 92 4.08 0.36 7.25
N HIS A 93 5.10 0.03 8.05
CA HIS A 93 5.44 -1.35 8.38
C HIS A 93 4.41 -1.97 9.32
N ILE A 94 3.94 -1.25 10.35
CA ILE A 94 2.86 -1.69 11.23
C ILE A 94 1.62 -2.05 10.42
N GLY A 95 1.23 -1.22 9.45
CA GLY A 95 0.09 -1.49 8.59
C GLY A 95 0.25 -2.78 7.79
N ASN A 96 1.45 -3.09 7.27
CA ASN A 96 1.67 -4.35 6.54
C ASN A 96 1.62 -5.56 7.49
N ILE A 97 2.24 -5.45 8.66
CA ILE A 97 2.27 -6.54 9.66
C ILE A 97 0.86 -6.86 10.15
N LEU A 98 0.02 -5.86 10.41
CA LEU A 98 -1.37 -6.10 10.82
C LEU A 98 -2.15 -6.86 9.74
N ARG A 99 -1.90 -6.58 8.46
CA ARG A 99 -2.56 -7.30 7.34
C ARG A 99 -2.09 -8.72 7.14
N GLU A 100 -0.86 -9.02 7.57
CA GLU A 100 -0.33 -10.38 7.58
C GLU A 100 -0.91 -11.21 8.74
N ARG A 101 -1.41 -10.55 9.80
CA ARG A 101 -1.88 -11.21 11.03
C ARG A 101 -3.40 -11.26 11.19
N LEU A 102 -4.10 -10.27 10.69
CA LEU A 102 -5.54 -10.09 10.87
C LEU A 102 -6.26 -10.39 9.57
N LYS A 103 -7.49 -10.90 9.70
CA LYS A 103 -8.37 -11.11 8.55
C LYS A 103 -8.89 -9.77 8.02
N PRO A 104 -9.32 -9.70 6.74
CA PRO A 104 -9.89 -8.49 6.15
C PRO A 104 -11.03 -7.87 6.98
N GLU A 105 -11.90 -8.71 7.56
CA GLU A 105 -13.04 -8.25 8.36
C GLU A 105 -12.57 -7.58 9.66
N GLU A 106 -11.57 -8.16 10.32
CA GLU A 106 -10.97 -7.59 11.55
C GLU A 106 -10.26 -6.26 11.26
N LEU A 107 -9.66 -6.12 10.08
CA LEU A 107 -9.03 -4.86 9.65
C LEU A 107 -10.09 -3.78 9.39
N GLU A 108 -11.21 -4.14 8.76
CA GLU A 108 -12.33 -3.23 8.51
C GLU A 108 -12.95 -2.71 9.81
N ASP A 109 -13.19 -3.59 10.79
CA ASP A 109 -13.68 -3.24 12.12
C ASP A 109 -12.75 -2.27 12.87
N LEU A 110 -11.44 -2.37 12.63
CA LEU A 110 -10.44 -1.47 13.19
C LEU A 110 -10.35 -0.13 12.42
N GLY A 111 -11.08 0.04 11.32
CA GLY A 111 -11.00 1.18 10.41
C GLY A 111 -9.72 1.21 9.58
N LEU A 112 -9.09 0.04 9.38
CA LEU A 112 -7.86 -0.13 8.61
C LEU A 112 -8.21 -0.63 7.20
N GLY A 113 -8.50 0.29 6.28
CA GLY A 113 -8.78 -0.05 4.88
C GLY A 113 -7.61 -0.74 4.16
N PRO A 114 -7.79 -1.16 2.89
CA PRO A 114 -6.80 -1.94 2.13
C PRO A 114 -5.45 -1.23 2.05
N GLY A 115 -4.37 -1.98 2.23
CA GLY A 115 -3.02 -1.45 2.34
C GLY A 115 -2.45 -0.96 1.01
N PRO A 116 -1.36 -0.17 1.01
CA PRO A 116 -0.72 0.27 -0.23
C PRO A 116 -0.35 -0.90 -1.15
N ARG A 117 0.13 -2.02 -0.59
CA ARG A 117 0.46 -3.24 -1.35
C ARG A 117 -0.76 -3.91 -1.94
N GLU A 118 -1.85 -4.01 -1.18
CA GLU A 118 -3.12 -4.57 -1.66
C GLU A 118 -3.78 -3.68 -2.70
N ARG A 119 -3.72 -2.35 -2.55
CA ARG A 119 -4.20 -1.41 -3.58
C ARG A 119 -3.42 -1.54 -4.88
N VAL A 120 -2.09 -1.66 -4.79
CA VAL A 120 -1.24 -1.91 -5.97
C VAL A 120 -1.55 -3.26 -6.57
N ARG A 121 -1.71 -4.31 -5.76
CA ARG A 121 -2.08 -5.65 -6.22
C ARG A 121 -3.46 -5.67 -6.87
N ALA A 122 -4.47 -5.07 -6.25
CA ALA A 122 -5.81 -4.93 -6.78
C ALA A 122 -5.81 -4.15 -8.10
N ALA A 123 -5.05 -3.05 -8.20
CA ALA A 123 -4.90 -2.31 -9.46
C ALA A 123 -4.19 -3.15 -10.54
N HIS A 124 -3.22 -3.98 -10.17
CA HIS A 124 -2.58 -4.91 -11.10
C HIS A 124 -3.50 -6.06 -11.52
N GLU A 125 -4.31 -6.60 -10.61
CA GLU A 125 -5.30 -7.64 -10.88
C GLU A 125 -6.43 -7.09 -11.76
N GLU A 126 -6.94 -5.89 -11.48
CA GLU A 126 -7.93 -5.20 -12.30
C GLU A 126 -7.39 -4.92 -13.71
N ARG A 127 -6.14 -4.43 -13.82
CA ARG A 127 -5.47 -4.24 -15.11
C ARG A 127 -5.22 -5.56 -15.84
N SER A 128 -4.88 -6.63 -15.13
CA SER A 128 -4.63 -7.95 -15.72
C SER A 128 -5.93 -8.60 -16.18
N ASN A 129 -7.02 -8.46 -15.42
CA ASN A 129 -8.35 -8.93 -15.79
C ASN A 129 -8.88 -8.18 -17.01
N LEU A 130 -8.72 -6.85 -17.06
CA LEU A 130 -9.03 -6.05 -18.25
C LEU A 130 -8.26 -6.55 -19.48
N LEU A 131 -6.96 -6.82 -19.32
CA LEU A 131 -6.13 -7.34 -20.42
C LEU A 131 -6.45 -8.80 -20.78
N ALA A 132 -6.88 -9.62 -19.83
CA ALA A 132 -7.29 -11.01 -20.06
C ALA A 132 -8.62 -11.08 -20.80
N THR A 133 -9.59 -10.21 -20.46
CA THR A 133 -10.83 -10.04 -21.24
C THR A 133 -10.56 -9.59 -22.68
N LEU A 134 -9.44 -8.90 -22.92
CA LEU A 134 -8.99 -8.50 -24.27
C LEU A 134 -8.14 -9.57 -24.98
N LYS A 135 -7.70 -10.63 -24.29
CA LYS A 135 -6.81 -11.69 -24.80
C LYS A 135 -7.48 -13.06 -24.97
N GLY A 136 -8.74 -13.23 -24.59
CA GLY A 136 -9.46 -14.50 -24.76
C GLY A 136 -9.58 -14.90 -26.24
N ASP A 137 -9.57 -16.21 -26.52
CA ASP A 137 -9.75 -16.84 -27.84
C ASP A 137 -11.19 -16.70 -28.39
N GLY A 138 -11.85 -15.58 -28.11
CA GLY A 138 -13.00 -15.07 -28.85
C GLY A 138 -14.26 -15.92 -28.79
N GLU A 139 -14.95 -15.95 -27.64
CA GLU A 139 -16.40 -16.11 -27.69
C GLU A 139 -17.03 -14.76 -28.09
N ASN A 140 -18.06 -14.80 -28.95
CA ASN A 140 -18.75 -13.62 -29.50
C ASN A 140 -19.14 -12.53 -28.46
N PRO A 141 -19.58 -12.88 -27.22
CA PRO A 141 -19.88 -11.88 -26.18
C PRO A 141 -18.67 -11.10 -25.65
N GLU A 142 -17.48 -11.67 -25.71
CA GLU A 142 -16.23 -11.01 -25.26
C GLU A 142 -15.74 -9.97 -26.26
N VAL A 143 -15.91 -10.25 -27.56
CA VAL A 143 -15.59 -9.32 -28.65
C VAL A 143 -16.46 -8.06 -28.59
N ILE A 144 -17.77 -8.23 -28.37
CA ILE A 144 -18.69 -7.09 -28.22
C ILE A 144 -18.32 -6.24 -27.00
N ARG A 145 -18.02 -6.88 -25.86
CA ARG A 145 -17.56 -6.15 -24.66
C ARG A 145 -16.26 -5.39 -24.90
N ALA A 146 -15.31 -6.00 -25.61
CA ALA A 146 -14.05 -5.35 -25.96
C ALA A 146 -14.28 -4.10 -26.84
N PHE A 147 -15.19 -4.18 -27.82
CA PHE A 147 -15.56 -3.01 -28.63
C PHE A 147 -16.24 -1.91 -27.81
N SER A 148 -17.19 -2.26 -26.93
CA SER A 148 -17.83 -1.28 -26.05
C SER A 148 -16.84 -0.56 -25.15
N VAL A 149 -15.88 -1.29 -24.55
CA VAL A 149 -14.82 -0.69 -23.72
C VAL A 149 -13.92 0.22 -24.54
N ALA A 150 -13.48 -0.21 -25.72
CA ALA A 150 -12.64 0.60 -26.60
C ALA A 150 -13.37 1.89 -27.03
N PHE A 151 -14.66 1.79 -27.36
CA PHE A 151 -15.49 2.93 -27.73
C PHE A 151 -15.64 3.92 -26.56
N THR A 152 -16.02 3.46 -25.37
CA THR A 152 -16.14 4.32 -24.19
C THR A 152 -14.82 5.00 -23.82
N LEU A 153 -13.67 4.33 -24.00
CA LEU A 153 -12.37 4.94 -23.76
C LEU A 153 -12.07 6.06 -24.77
N LEU A 154 -12.43 5.87 -26.04
CA LEU A 154 -12.28 6.91 -27.06
C LEU A 154 -13.20 8.11 -26.80
N GLU A 155 -14.44 7.88 -26.35
CA GLU A 155 -15.38 8.95 -25.98
C GLU A 155 -14.89 9.84 -24.83
N ARG A 156 -14.02 9.32 -23.95
CA ARG A 156 -13.46 10.10 -22.83
C ARG A 156 -12.32 11.02 -23.24
N VAL A 157 -11.77 10.85 -24.44
CA VAL A 157 -10.72 11.72 -24.97
C VAL A 157 -11.40 12.90 -25.66
N SER A 158 -11.27 14.10 -25.09
CA SER A 158 -11.86 15.30 -25.69
C SER A 158 -11.04 15.81 -26.87
N ASP A 159 -11.74 16.41 -27.85
CA ASP A 159 -11.12 17.01 -29.02
C ASP A 159 -10.13 18.12 -28.63
N GLU A 160 -10.46 18.88 -27.58
CA GLU A 160 -9.61 19.94 -27.05
C GLU A 160 -8.29 19.37 -26.51
N ALA A 161 -8.35 18.30 -25.73
CA ALA A 161 -7.16 17.66 -25.17
C ALA A 161 -6.22 17.13 -26.26
N VAL A 162 -6.78 16.60 -27.35
CA VAL A 162 -6.00 16.15 -28.51
C VAL A 162 -5.43 17.32 -29.30
N ALA A 163 -6.19 18.41 -29.44
CA ALA A 163 -5.75 19.63 -30.12
C ALA A 163 -4.59 20.32 -29.39
N GLU A 164 -4.56 20.25 -28.06
CA GLU A 164 -3.50 20.82 -27.23
C GLU A 164 -2.17 20.10 -27.31
N LEU A 165 -2.14 18.82 -27.70
CA LEU A 165 -0.89 18.05 -27.88
C LEU A 165 0.04 18.76 -28.87
N ARG A 166 1.36 18.74 -28.66
CA ARG A 166 2.35 19.40 -29.53
C ARG A 166 3.45 18.43 -29.98
N GLY A 167 4.17 18.82 -31.03
CA GLY A 167 5.41 18.15 -31.44
C GLY A 167 5.27 16.64 -31.66
N ALA A 168 6.08 15.86 -30.94
CA ALA A 168 6.12 14.41 -31.05
C ALA A 168 4.82 13.74 -30.57
N ASP A 169 4.21 14.25 -29.50
CA ASP A 169 3.01 13.65 -28.90
C ASP A 169 1.79 13.78 -29.82
N ARG A 170 1.63 14.93 -30.49
CA ARG A 170 0.58 15.12 -31.51
C ARG A 170 0.74 14.14 -32.68
N ARG A 171 1.98 13.89 -33.12
CA ARG A 171 2.25 12.92 -34.19
C ARG A 171 1.92 11.50 -33.74
N ALA A 172 2.35 11.12 -32.53
CA ALA A 172 2.08 9.81 -31.96
C ALA A 172 0.57 9.55 -31.81
N ALA A 173 -0.17 10.52 -31.26
CA ALA A 173 -1.63 10.43 -31.12
C ALA A 173 -2.33 10.23 -32.47
N ARG A 174 -1.97 11.02 -33.50
CA ARG A 174 -2.53 10.88 -34.86
C ARG A 174 -2.21 9.52 -35.48
N THR A 175 -1.00 9.02 -35.29
CA THR A 175 -0.61 7.69 -35.79
C THR A 175 -1.41 6.58 -35.10
N LEU A 176 -1.62 6.67 -33.78
CA LEU A 176 -2.42 5.69 -33.03
C LEU A 176 -3.89 5.72 -33.46
N LEU A 177 -4.50 6.91 -33.56
CA LEU A 177 -5.88 7.06 -34.02
C LEU A 177 -6.08 6.50 -35.43
N ARG A 178 -5.13 6.73 -36.34
CA ARG A 178 -5.16 6.15 -37.69
C ARG A 178 -5.14 4.62 -37.64
N LYS A 179 -4.23 4.02 -36.85
CA LYS A 179 -4.15 2.57 -36.71
C LYS A 179 -5.44 1.97 -36.13
N ILE A 180 -6.06 2.65 -35.17
CA ILE A 180 -7.34 2.24 -34.61
C ILE A 180 -8.43 2.28 -35.69
N ALA A 181 -8.51 3.37 -36.47
CA ALA A 181 -9.48 3.50 -37.55
C ALA A 181 -9.29 2.44 -38.65
N GLU A 182 -8.05 2.22 -39.10
CA GLU A 182 -7.71 1.17 -40.08
C GLU A 182 -8.13 -0.23 -39.58
N ARG A 183 -7.87 -0.53 -38.30
CA ARG A 183 -8.25 -1.83 -37.72
C ARG A 183 -9.76 -1.98 -37.57
N ALA A 184 -10.46 -0.92 -37.15
CA ALA A 184 -11.91 -0.93 -37.04
C ALA A 184 -12.57 -1.17 -38.42
N GLU A 185 -12.03 -0.54 -39.47
CA GLU A 185 -12.53 -0.72 -40.84
C GLU A 185 -12.31 -2.15 -41.35
N GLN A 186 -11.14 -2.74 -41.11
CA GLN A 186 -10.88 -4.15 -41.43
C GLN A 186 -11.88 -5.09 -40.75
N LEU A 187 -12.19 -4.85 -39.48
CA LEU A 187 -13.12 -5.67 -38.70
C LEU A 187 -14.57 -5.50 -39.15
N ARG A 188 -14.94 -4.31 -39.65
CA ARG A 188 -16.28 -4.03 -40.23
C ARG A 188 -16.55 -4.80 -41.51
N THR A 189 -15.49 -5.17 -42.24
CA THR A 189 -15.58 -5.87 -43.54
C THR A 189 -15.48 -7.40 -43.44
N LEU A 190 -15.32 -7.95 -42.24
CA LEU A 190 -15.39 -9.40 -41.98
C LEU A 190 -16.84 -9.88 -41.96
#